data_AF-A0A6V7VXK0-F1
#
_entry.id   AF-A0A6V7VXK0-F1
#
_cell.length_a   1.000
_cell.length_b   1.000
_cell.length_c   1.000
_cell.angle_alpha   90.00
_cell.angle_beta   90.00
_cell.angle_gamma   90.00
#
_symmetry.space_group_name_H-M   'P 1'
#
loop_
_entity.id
_entity.type
_entity.pdbx_description
1 polymer ?
#
loop_
_entity_poly.entity_id
_entity_poly.type
_entity_poly.pdbx_seq_one_letter_code
_entity_poly.pdbx_strand_id
1 'polypeptide(L)'
;MPSEYGIETDSVTLQRFVLNEQRKYPEATGDLTNLLTCLLTAVKAISSAVRKAGLAQLYGVAGNVNVQGEEVKKLDVLSNELMINMLKSSYTVCAMVSEEDENMIEVEVGKQGKYIVTFDPLDGSSNIDCLVSIGTIFGIFRKNSEGPIQPQDVLQPGRKMVAAGYALYGSATMVVLSTPGRVDGFTLDPSIGEFILTNPAMKVPKKGKIYSINEGYAKKWSKGITEYIYSRKFPEGGKSAYGQRYVGSMVADVHRTLLYGGIFMYPATSDAQNGKLRLLYECNPMAFIMENAGGLASHGKGPILDIHPTTIHQRTPIFLGSKEDVEECIGFLQKYD
;
A
#
# COMPACT_ATOMS: atom_id res chain seq x y z
N MET A 1 -3.83 -11.97 38.87
CA MET A 1 -3.51 -12.07 37.42
C MET A 1 -3.17 -10.67 36.92
N PRO A 2 -2.22 -10.47 35.97
CA PRO A 2 -1.78 -9.13 35.54
C PRO A 2 -2.92 -8.18 35.08
N SER A 3 -4.03 -8.76 34.61
CA SER A 3 -5.27 -8.05 34.26
C SER A 3 -5.94 -7.30 35.42
N GLU A 4 -5.73 -7.70 36.67
CA GLU A 4 -6.26 -7.00 37.86
C GLU A 4 -5.62 -5.61 38.07
N TYR A 5 -4.45 -5.37 37.48
CA TYR A 5 -3.72 -4.11 37.57
C TYR A 5 -3.78 -3.29 36.28
N GLY A 6 -4.55 -3.74 35.27
CA GLY A 6 -4.56 -3.11 33.94
C GLY A 6 -3.23 -3.24 33.18
N ILE A 7 -2.37 -4.19 33.59
CA ILE A 7 -1.07 -4.44 32.95
C ILE A 7 -1.21 -5.68 32.07
N GLU A 8 -1.14 -5.49 30.76
CA GLU A 8 -1.08 -6.57 29.78
C GLU A 8 0.37 -6.81 29.37
N THR A 9 0.97 -7.90 29.87
CA THR A 9 2.36 -8.28 29.55
C THR A 9 2.46 -9.29 28.40
N ASP A 10 1.34 -9.91 27.99
CA ASP A 10 1.29 -10.91 26.92
C ASP A 10 1.02 -10.26 25.54
N SER A 11 1.94 -9.39 25.11
CA SER A 11 1.81 -8.72 23.82
C SER A 11 2.06 -9.67 22.65
N VAL A 12 1.25 -9.57 21.60
CA VAL A 12 1.42 -10.35 20.36
C VAL A 12 2.30 -9.56 19.39
N THR A 13 3.56 -9.98 19.25
CA THR A 13 4.44 -9.43 18.20
C THR A 13 4.00 -9.93 16.82
N LEU A 14 4.34 -9.18 15.77
CA LEU A 14 4.06 -9.57 14.38
C LEU A 14 4.74 -10.92 14.06
N GLN A 15 5.97 -11.14 14.52
CA GLN A 15 6.64 -12.42 14.34
C GLN A 15 5.86 -13.57 15.01
N ARG A 16 5.42 -13.40 16.27
CA ARG A 16 4.57 -14.38 16.97
C ARG A 16 3.26 -14.62 16.23
N PHE A 17 2.65 -13.54 15.72
CA PHE A 17 1.41 -13.60 14.94
C PHE A 17 1.58 -14.48 13.69
N VAL A 18 2.59 -14.20 12.87
CA VAL A 18 2.81 -14.93 11.61
C VAL A 18 3.18 -16.39 11.87
N LEU A 19 4.00 -16.67 12.90
CA LEU A 19 4.30 -18.04 13.30
C LEU A 19 3.05 -18.80 13.76
N ASN A 20 2.14 -18.14 14.49
CA ASN A 20 0.88 -18.74 14.90
C ASN A 20 -0.05 -18.99 13.72
N GLU A 21 -0.11 -18.08 12.74
CA GLU A 21 -0.87 -18.31 11.51
C GLU A 21 -0.27 -19.45 10.68
N GLN A 22 1.06 -19.51 10.54
CA GLN A 22 1.74 -20.60 9.82
C GLN A 22 1.37 -21.98 10.38
N ARG A 23 1.31 -22.12 11.72
CA ARG A 23 0.96 -23.40 12.38
C ARG A 23 -0.42 -23.93 12.02
N LYS A 24 -1.32 -23.09 11.49
CA LYS A 24 -2.66 -23.50 11.04
C LYS A 24 -2.64 -24.21 9.68
N TYR A 25 -1.52 -24.15 8.95
CA TYR A 25 -1.37 -24.68 7.59
C TYR A 25 -0.24 -25.72 7.56
N PRO A 26 -0.55 -27.04 7.61
CA PRO A 26 0.46 -28.10 7.66
C PRO A 26 1.46 -28.10 6.50
N GLU A 27 1.06 -27.58 5.34
CA GLU A 27 1.85 -27.46 4.13
C GLU A 27 2.79 -26.23 4.11
N ALA A 28 2.67 -25.32 5.09
CA ALA A 28 3.45 -24.11 5.14
C ALA A 28 4.90 -24.38 5.59
N THR A 29 5.83 -24.25 4.64
CA THR A 29 7.28 -24.47 4.86
C THR A 29 7.95 -23.43 5.77
N GLY A 30 7.31 -22.27 5.98
CA GLY A 30 7.87 -21.12 6.70
C GLY A 30 8.50 -20.05 5.80
N ASP A 31 8.56 -20.28 4.49
CA ASP A 31 9.15 -19.32 3.53
C ASP A 31 8.49 -17.94 3.61
N LEU A 32 7.15 -17.88 3.66
CA LEU A 32 6.42 -16.61 3.79
C LEU A 32 6.73 -15.92 5.13
N THR A 33 6.89 -16.69 6.20
CA THR A 33 7.25 -16.17 7.53
C THR A 33 8.64 -15.52 7.49
N ASN A 34 9.60 -16.18 6.85
CA ASN A 34 10.94 -15.64 6.69
C ASN A 34 10.94 -14.38 5.80
N LEU A 35 10.20 -14.42 4.69
CA LEU A 35 10.01 -13.27 3.80
C LEU A 35 9.50 -12.04 4.55
N LEU A 36 8.42 -12.20 5.32
CA LEU A 36 7.84 -11.12 6.12
C LEU A 36 8.83 -10.63 7.17
N THR A 37 9.60 -11.50 7.79
CA THR A 37 10.63 -11.12 8.77
C THR A 37 11.72 -10.23 8.16
N CYS A 38 12.23 -10.60 6.98
CA CYS A 38 13.20 -9.79 6.24
C CYS A 38 12.60 -8.44 5.81
N LEU A 39 11.38 -8.44 5.28
CA LEU A 39 10.67 -7.23 4.88
C LEU A 39 10.50 -6.26 6.06
N LEU A 40 10.09 -6.76 7.23
CA LEU A 40 9.91 -5.93 8.43
C LEU A 40 11.24 -5.38 8.96
N THR A 41 12.34 -6.08 8.73
CA THR A 41 13.67 -5.55 9.03
C THR A 41 14.01 -4.36 8.15
N ALA A 42 13.69 -4.41 6.85
CA ALA A 42 13.81 -3.26 5.95
C ALA A 42 12.93 -2.09 6.43
N VAL A 43 11.67 -2.35 6.78
CA VAL A 43 10.75 -1.32 7.31
C VAL A 43 11.31 -0.65 8.55
N LYS A 44 11.90 -1.40 9.50
CA LYS A 44 12.54 -0.82 10.70
C LYS A 44 13.73 0.06 10.34
N ALA A 45 14.56 -0.36 9.38
CA ALA A 45 15.70 0.41 8.91
C ALA A 45 15.25 1.73 8.24
N ILE A 46 14.27 1.66 7.33
CA ILE A 46 13.69 2.83 6.66
C ILE A 46 13.06 3.77 7.70
N SER A 47 12.24 3.23 8.60
CA SER A 47 11.64 3.94 9.73
C SER A 47 12.65 4.72 10.57
N SER A 48 13.83 4.14 10.83
CA SER A 48 14.95 4.80 11.54
C SER A 48 15.60 5.89 10.71
N ALA A 49 15.77 5.68 9.40
CA ALA A 49 16.33 6.67 8.48
C ALA A 49 15.42 7.89 8.32
N VAL A 50 14.12 7.67 8.08
CA VAL A 50 13.09 8.71 7.93
C VAL A 50 13.05 9.63 9.15
N ARG A 51 13.07 9.08 10.36
CA ARG A 51 13.04 9.85 11.63
C ARG A 51 14.26 10.75 11.85
N LYS A 52 15.36 10.49 11.15
CA LYS A 52 16.63 11.23 11.29
C LYS A 52 17.06 11.89 9.98
N ALA A 53 16.18 11.96 8.99
CA ALA A 53 16.56 12.33 7.63
C ALA A 53 17.18 13.72 7.53
N GLY A 54 16.64 14.71 8.23
CA GLY A 54 17.22 16.06 8.30
C GLY A 54 18.57 16.12 9.01
N LEU A 55 18.78 15.29 10.04
CA LEU A 55 20.04 15.22 10.79
C LEU A 55 21.13 14.50 10.00
N ALA A 56 20.76 13.47 9.24
CA ALA A 56 21.66 12.66 8.44
C ALA A 56 21.87 13.20 7.01
N GLN A 57 21.37 14.42 6.71
CA GLN A 57 21.45 15.05 5.38
C GLN A 57 20.89 14.17 4.25
N LEU A 58 19.84 13.40 4.57
CA LEU A 58 19.14 12.51 3.65
C LEU A 58 18.04 13.24 2.87
N TYR A 59 17.84 14.54 3.10
CA TYR A 59 16.97 15.38 2.27
C TYR A 59 17.64 15.77 0.95
N GLY A 60 16.79 16.08 -0.03
CA GLY A 60 17.18 16.53 -1.35
C GLY A 60 17.33 15.43 -2.39
N VAL A 61 17.61 15.89 -3.61
CA VAL A 61 17.68 15.10 -4.84
C VAL A 61 18.96 14.27 -4.85
N ALA A 62 18.88 13.01 -5.29
CA ALA A 62 20.00 12.10 -5.48
C ALA A 62 20.80 12.40 -6.77
N GLY A 63 20.33 13.35 -7.59
CA GLY A 63 20.92 13.75 -8.86
C GLY A 63 20.39 13.02 -10.10
N ASN A 64 19.45 12.08 -9.91
CA ASN A 64 18.88 11.26 -10.99
C ASN A 64 17.37 11.48 -11.13
N VAL A 65 16.85 11.20 -12.33
CA VAL A 65 15.41 11.13 -12.63
C VAL A 65 15.06 9.65 -12.82
N ASN A 66 14.03 9.14 -12.15
CA ASN A 66 13.62 7.74 -12.30
C ASN A 66 12.87 7.52 -13.63
N VAL A 67 12.53 6.26 -13.91
CA VAL A 67 11.83 5.83 -15.13
C VAL A 67 10.43 6.42 -15.27
N GLN A 68 9.94 7.06 -14.21
CA GLN A 68 8.65 7.73 -14.16
C GLN A 68 8.73 9.23 -14.46
N GLY A 69 9.95 9.77 -14.66
CA GLY A 69 10.18 11.19 -14.88
C GLY A 69 10.15 12.02 -13.59
N GLU A 70 10.28 11.38 -12.42
CA GLU A 70 10.25 12.04 -11.11
C GLU A 70 11.68 12.21 -10.57
N GLU A 71 11.94 13.33 -9.87
CA GLU A 71 13.25 13.57 -9.24
C GLU A 71 13.45 12.61 -8.07
N VAL A 72 14.47 11.75 -8.16
CA VAL A 72 14.76 10.75 -7.13
C VAL A 72 15.36 11.42 -5.92
N LYS A 73 14.80 11.20 -4.73
CA LYS A 73 15.36 11.68 -3.46
C LYS A 73 16.31 10.65 -2.88
N LYS A 74 17.25 11.09 -2.05
CA LYS A 74 18.23 10.18 -1.41
C LYS A 74 17.57 9.08 -0.58
N LEU A 75 16.45 9.39 0.08
CA LEU A 75 15.68 8.40 0.83
C LEU A 75 14.99 7.37 -0.07
N ASP A 76 14.62 7.72 -1.30
CA ASP A 76 14.07 6.76 -2.27
C ASP A 76 15.15 5.71 -2.63
N VAL A 77 16.37 6.17 -2.92
CA VAL A 77 17.52 5.26 -3.18
C VAL A 77 17.80 4.35 -1.97
N LEU A 78 17.90 4.94 -0.77
CA LEU A 78 18.20 4.18 0.45
C LEU A 78 17.12 3.13 0.74
N SER A 79 15.84 3.51 0.64
CA SER A 79 14.73 2.60 0.91
C SER A 79 14.65 1.49 -0.13
N ASN A 80 14.89 1.79 -1.40
CA ASN A 80 14.94 0.80 -2.46
C ASN A 80 16.06 -0.23 -2.22
N GLU A 81 17.29 0.22 -1.93
CA GLU A 81 18.41 -0.68 -1.64
C GLU A 81 18.16 -1.55 -0.40
N LEU A 82 17.61 -0.98 0.67
CA LEU A 82 17.27 -1.74 1.88
C LEU A 82 16.24 -2.83 1.59
N MET A 83 15.18 -2.51 0.83
CA MET A 83 14.16 -3.48 0.42
C MET A 83 14.78 -4.59 -0.43
N ILE A 84 15.50 -4.25 -1.50
CA ILE A 84 16.14 -5.22 -2.40
C ILE A 84 17.06 -6.17 -1.62
N ASN A 85 17.93 -5.62 -0.78
CA ASN A 85 18.91 -6.41 -0.04
C ASN A 85 18.25 -7.35 0.99
N MET A 86 17.27 -6.86 1.75
CA MET A 86 16.54 -7.69 2.72
C MET A 86 15.71 -8.77 2.02
N LEU A 87 15.06 -8.46 0.90
CA LEU A 87 14.27 -9.43 0.14
C LEU A 87 15.16 -10.51 -0.51
N LYS A 88 16.30 -10.13 -1.12
CA LYS A 88 17.28 -11.10 -1.67
C LYS A 88 17.85 -12.03 -0.60
N SER A 89 18.20 -11.48 0.57
CA SER A 89 18.76 -12.25 1.68
C SER A 89 17.74 -13.14 2.39
N SER A 90 16.45 -13.05 2.05
CA SER A 90 15.43 -13.95 2.58
C SER A 90 15.52 -15.38 1.99
N TYR A 91 16.17 -15.58 0.85
CA TYR A 91 16.17 -16.85 0.10
C TYR A 91 14.77 -17.36 -0.29
N THR A 92 13.77 -16.48 -0.28
CA THR A 92 12.36 -16.86 -0.51
C THR A 92 11.75 -16.18 -1.75
N VAL A 93 12.46 -15.22 -2.34
CA VAL A 93 12.02 -14.42 -3.47
C VAL A 93 12.79 -14.83 -4.73
N CYS A 94 12.11 -14.98 -5.87
CA CYS A 94 12.75 -15.21 -7.17
C CYS A 94 12.83 -13.94 -8.03
N ALA A 95 11.90 -12.99 -7.85
CA ALA A 95 11.90 -11.74 -8.59
C ALA A 95 11.26 -10.61 -7.79
N MET A 96 11.66 -9.38 -8.11
CA MET A 96 11.10 -8.17 -7.53
C MET A 96 10.75 -7.14 -8.61
N VAL A 97 9.76 -6.30 -8.32
CA VAL A 97 9.42 -5.11 -9.11
C VAL A 97 9.35 -3.93 -8.16
N SER A 98 10.23 -2.95 -8.36
CA SER A 98 10.26 -1.70 -7.59
C SER A 98 9.69 -0.55 -8.41
N GLU A 99 9.17 0.49 -7.77
CA GLU A 99 8.90 1.76 -8.45
C GLU A 99 10.18 2.38 -9.03
N GLU A 100 11.31 2.23 -8.33
CA GLU A 100 12.57 2.94 -8.62
C GLU A 100 13.45 2.25 -9.68
N ASP A 101 13.09 1.03 -10.10
CA ASP A 101 13.84 0.23 -11.06
C ASP A 101 13.08 0.06 -12.37
N GLU A 102 13.72 0.35 -13.51
CA GLU A 102 13.14 0.24 -14.85
C GLU A 102 12.71 -1.18 -15.22
N ASN A 103 13.47 -2.14 -14.72
CA ASN A 103 13.36 -3.54 -15.08
C ASN A 103 13.07 -4.36 -13.85
N MET A 104 12.42 -5.50 -14.05
CA MET A 104 12.29 -6.53 -13.02
C MET A 104 13.68 -6.94 -12.52
N ILE A 105 13.81 -7.06 -11.20
CA ILE A 105 15.04 -7.55 -10.55
C ILE A 105 14.91 -9.06 -10.37
N GLU A 106 15.61 -9.83 -11.19
CA GLU A 106 15.75 -11.28 -10.99
C GLU A 106 16.75 -11.56 -9.85
N VAL A 107 16.36 -12.42 -8.92
CA VAL A 107 17.23 -12.87 -7.82
C VAL A 107 18.21 -13.91 -8.36
N GLU A 108 19.45 -13.90 -7.88
CA GLU A 108 20.48 -14.83 -8.33
C GLU A 108 20.05 -16.29 -8.03
N VAL A 109 20.25 -17.23 -8.97
CA VAL A 109 19.70 -18.61 -8.92
C VAL A 109 19.91 -19.30 -7.56
N GLY A 110 21.08 -19.16 -6.93
CA GLY A 110 21.39 -19.75 -5.62
C GLY A 110 20.69 -19.12 -4.41
N LYS A 111 19.91 -18.04 -4.62
CA LYS A 111 19.15 -17.32 -3.60
C LYS A 111 17.65 -17.26 -3.93
N GLN A 112 17.20 -17.91 -5.01
CA GLN A 112 15.80 -17.86 -5.42
C GLN A 112 14.91 -18.68 -4.49
N GLY A 113 13.74 -18.14 -4.19
CA GLY A 113 12.63 -18.90 -3.62
C GLY A 113 11.39 -18.87 -4.53
N LYS A 114 10.20 -19.00 -3.94
CA LYS A 114 8.93 -19.18 -4.68
C LYS A 114 8.05 -17.93 -4.77
N TYR A 115 8.48 -16.82 -4.17
CA TYR A 115 7.70 -15.59 -4.12
C TYR A 115 8.22 -14.51 -5.06
N ILE A 116 7.31 -13.63 -5.45
CA ILE A 116 7.58 -12.42 -6.21
C ILE A 116 7.07 -11.26 -5.37
N VAL A 117 7.86 -10.21 -5.23
CA VAL A 117 7.50 -9.04 -4.42
C VAL A 117 7.46 -7.79 -5.29
N THR A 118 6.30 -7.15 -5.36
CA THR A 118 6.14 -5.82 -5.95
C THR A 118 6.14 -4.80 -4.82
N PHE A 119 6.86 -3.69 -4.94
CA PHE A 119 6.89 -2.70 -3.88
C PHE A 119 7.14 -1.27 -4.37
N ASP A 120 6.56 -0.33 -3.65
CA ASP A 120 6.95 1.07 -3.63
C ASP A 120 7.78 1.26 -2.35
N PRO A 121 9.09 1.52 -2.48
CA PRO A 121 9.96 1.60 -1.32
C PRO A 121 9.66 2.84 -0.46
N LEU A 122 9.16 3.94 -1.05
CA LEU A 122 8.89 5.20 -0.34
C LEU A 122 7.75 6.05 -0.96
N ASP A 123 6.51 5.63 -0.74
CA ASP A 123 5.31 6.37 -1.13
C ASP A 123 5.26 7.76 -0.46
N GLY A 124 4.89 8.75 -1.26
CA GLY A 124 4.79 10.14 -0.82
C GLY A 124 6.14 10.83 -0.74
N SER A 125 7.13 10.43 -1.54
CA SER A 125 8.47 11.05 -1.58
C SER A 125 8.42 12.59 -1.68
N SER A 126 7.46 13.15 -2.42
CA SER A 126 7.22 14.61 -2.52
C SER A 126 7.01 15.30 -1.16
N ASN A 127 6.53 14.57 -0.15
CA ASN A 127 6.20 15.03 1.19
C ASN A 127 7.34 14.86 2.22
N ILE A 128 8.49 14.31 1.82
CA ILE A 128 9.66 14.09 2.69
C ILE A 128 10.15 15.39 3.35
N ASP A 129 10.37 16.43 2.54
CA ASP A 129 11.05 17.65 3.01
C ASP A 129 10.16 18.51 3.92
N CYS A 130 8.83 18.33 3.84
CA CYS A 130 7.86 19.00 4.70
C CYS A 130 7.42 18.15 5.90
N LEU A 131 8.09 17.01 6.17
CA LEU A 131 7.85 16.13 7.33
C LEU A 131 6.42 15.57 7.41
N VAL A 132 5.73 15.49 6.28
CA VAL A 132 4.42 14.86 6.21
C VAL A 132 4.59 13.34 6.17
N SER A 133 3.53 12.60 6.55
CA SER A 133 3.58 11.14 6.58
C SER A 133 3.84 10.55 5.20
N ILE A 134 4.73 9.56 5.16
CA ILE A 134 5.15 8.78 4.00
C ILE A 134 5.08 7.29 4.34
N GLY A 135 5.40 6.38 3.42
CA GLY A 135 5.28 4.95 3.69
C GLY A 135 6.00 4.05 2.71
N THR A 136 5.84 2.75 2.88
CA THR A 136 6.32 1.71 1.96
C THR A 136 5.14 0.82 1.64
N ILE A 137 4.95 0.42 0.38
CA ILE A 137 3.83 -0.42 -0.06
C ILE A 137 4.39 -1.71 -0.65
N PHE A 138 3.76 -2.85 -0.39
CA PHE A 138 4.21 -4.13 -0.96
C PHE A 138 3.07 -5.09 -1.27
N GLY A 139 3.23 -5.84 -2.36
CA GLY A 139 2.42 -6.99 -2.75
C GLY A 139 3.28 -8.23 -2.90
N ILE A 140 2.79 -9.38 -2.45
CA ILE A 140 3.48 -10.67 -2.51
C ILE A 140 2.66 -11.63 -3.35
N PHE A 141 3.26 -12.15 -4.41
CA PHE A 141 2.70 -13.17 -5.29
C PHE A 141 3.50 -14.46 -5.16
N ARG A 142 2.86 -15.58 -5.50
CA ARG A 142 3.58 -16.84 -5.72
C ARG A 142 3.93 -16.92 -7.21
N LYS A 143 5.13 -17.42 -7.52
CA LYS A 143 5.50 -17.76 -8.90
C LYS A 143 4.60 -18.89 -9.42
N ASN A 144 4.14 -18.77 -10.67
CA ASN A 144 3.20 -19.72 -11.27
C ASN A 144 3.88 -20.67 -12.26
N SER A 145 4.98 -20.26 -12.90
CA SER A 145 5.72 -21.09 -13.84
C SER A 145 6.66 -22.09 -13.14
N GLU A 146 6.94 -23.20 -13.82
CA GLU A 146 8.07 -24.07 -13.52
C GLU A 146 9.33 -23.56 -14.25
N GLY A 147 10.52 -23.84 -13.71
CA GLY A 147 11.79 -23.46 -14.34
C GLY A 147 12.23 -22.02 -14.03
N PRO A 148 12.98 -21.34 -14.92
CA PRO A 148 13.42 -19.94 -14.74
C PRO A 148 12.26 -18.94 -14.69
N ILE A 149 12.48 -17.75 -14.09
CA ILE A 149 11.44 -16.71 -14.06
C ILE A 149 11.09 -16.26 -15.49
N GLN A 150 9.82 -15.98 -15.73
CA GLN A 150 9.34 -15.44 -17.00
C GLN A 150 8.64 -14.10 -16.78
N PRO A 151 8.60 -13.19 -17.78
CA PRO A 151 7.92 -11.90 -17.64
C PRO A 151 6.46 -12.01 -17.20
N GLN A 152 5.72 -13.03 -17.63
CA GLN A 152 4.34 -13.26 -17.20
C GLN A 152 4.20 -13.62 -15.72
N ASP A 153 5.26 -14.09 -15.05
CA ASP A 153 5.19 -14.41 -13.63
C ASP A 153 5.04 -13.15 -12.77
N VAL A 154 5.53 -11.99 -13.22
CA VAL A 154 5.37 -10.72 -12.51
C VAL A 154 4.13 -9.93 -12.93
N LEU A 155 3.55 -10.24 -14.10
CA LEU A 155 2.34 -9.59 -14.63
C LEU A 155 1.07 -10.35 -14.21
N GLN A 156 0.90 -10.56 -12.90
CA GLN A 156 -0.27 -11.24 -12.35
C GLN A 156 -1.36 -10.26 -11.92
N PRO A 157 -2.66 -10.60 -12.10
CA PRO A 157 -3.74 -9.79 -11.55
C PRO A 157 -3.69 -9.79 -10.02
N GLY A 158 -4.08 -8.68 -9.40
CA GLY A 158 -3.99 -8.49 -7.94
C GLY A 158 -4.70 -9.56 -7.12
N ARG A 159 -5.72 -10.24 -7.68
CA ARG A 159 -6.38 -11.42 -7.07
C ARG A 159 -5.45 -12.58 -6.73
N LYS A 160 -4.27 -12.65 -7.37
CA LYS A 160 -3.28 -13.72 -7.16
C LYS A 160 -2.31 -13.45 -6.01
N MET A 161 -2.38 -12.29 -5.35
CA MET A 161 -1.55 -12.01 -4.19
C MET A 161 -1.85 -12.97 -3.04
N VAL A 162 -0.80 -13.44 -2.39
CA VAL A 162 -0.87 -14.28 -1.18
C VAL A 162 -0.81 -13.44 0.08
N ALA A 163 -0.22 -12.24 0.00
CA ALA A 163 -0.21 -11.23 1.04
C ALA A 163 0.05 -9.86 0.41
N ALA A 164 -0.40 -8.81 1.09
CA ALA A 164 -0.05 -7.43 0.75
C ALA A 164 -0.02 -6.59 2.02
N GLY A 165 0.66 -5.46 1.99
CA GLY A 165 0.72 -4.58 3.14
C GLY A 165 1.31 -3.23 2.81
N TYR A 166 1.33 -2.39 3.84
CA TYR A 166 2.08 -1.15 3.82
C TYR A 166 2.66 -0.84 5.19
N ALA A 167 3.76 -0.12 5.21
CA ALA A 167 4.29 0.57 6.37
C ALA A 167 3.93 2.05 6.27
N LEU A 168 3.37 2.61 7.33
CA LEU A 168 3.13 4.04 7.48
C LEU A 168 4.22 4.63 8.41
N TYR A 169 4.96 5.61 7.92
CA TYR A 169 5.92 6.40 8.70
C TYR A 169 5.27 7.74 9.09
N GLY A 170 4.30 7.67 10.01
CA GLY A 170 3.58 8.83 10.52
C GLY A 170 4.08 9.28 11.89
N SER A 171 3.15 9.77 12.72
CA SER A 171 3.42 10.08 14.14
C SER A 171 3.92 8.87 14.93
N ALA A 172 3.47 7.67 14.53
CA ALA A 172 4.04 6.39 14.90
C ALA A 172 4.32 5.59 13.61
N THR A 173 5.16 4.55 13.70
CA THR A 173 5.31 3.60 12.60
C THR A 173 4.36 2.44 12.79
N MET A 174 3.54 2.18 11.78
CA MET A 174 2.62 1.05 11.75
C MET A 174 2.86 0.23 10.49
N VAL A 175 2.73 -1.09 10.60
CA VAL A 175 2.59 -1.99 9.45
C VAL A 175 1.16 -2.51 9.44
N VAL A 176 0.49 -2.37 8.31
CA VAL A 176 -0.77 -3.07 8.03
C VAL A 176 -0.47 -4.23 7.10
N LEU A 177 -0.85 -5.44 7.52
CA LEU A 177 -0.63 -6.67 6.79
C LEU A 177 -1.98 -7.32 6.47
N SER A 178 -2.13 -7.77 5.24
CA SER A 178 -3.32 -8.44 4.74
C SER A 178 -2.95 -9.79 4.14
N THR A 179 -3.71 -10.81 4.50
CA THR A 179 -3.78 -12.12 3.81
C THR A 179 -5.24 -12.33 3.38
N PRO A 180 -5.55 -13.28 2.48
CA PRO A 180 -6.92 -13.47 2.00
C PRO A 180 -7.95 -13.52 3.15
N GLY A 181 -8.89 -12.58 3.16
CA GLY A 181 -9.97 -12.48 4.14
C GLY A 181 -9.62 -11.80 5.49
N ARG A 182 -8.37 -11.36 5.71
CA ARG A 182 -7.95 -10.80 7.00
C ARG A 182 -6.99 -9.61 6.85
N VAL A 183 -7.17 -8.60 7.70
CA VAL A 183 -6.30 -7.42 7.79
C VAL A 183 -5.99 -7.14 9.26
N ASP A 184 -4.72 -6.94 9.59
CA ASP A 184 -4.27 -6.62 10.95
C ASP A 184 -3.22 -5.50 10.92
N GLY A 185 -3.25 -4.63 11.92
CA GLY A 185 -2.33 -3.50 12.08
C GLY A 185 -1.42 -3.67 13.30
N PHE A 186 -0.12 -3.42 13.08
CA PHE A 186 0.93 -3.59 14.07
C PHE A 186 1.72 -2.30 14.25
N THR A 187 1.82 -1.80 15.47
CA THR A 187 2.56 -0.58 15.78
C THR A 187 3.98 -0.94 16.24
N LEU A 188 4.98 -0.24 15.70
CA LEU A 188 6.38 -0.39 16.12
C LEU A 188 6.57 0.20 17.51
N ASP A 189 7.02 -0.62 18.45
CA ASP A 189 7.64 -0.16 19.68
C ASP A 189 9.12 0.13 19.42
N PRO A 190 9.54 1.41 19.38
CA PRO A 190 10.92 1.77 19.07
C PRO A 190 11.90 1.41 20.20
N SER A 191 11.43 1.15 21.42
CA SER A 191 12.29 0.84 22.57
C SER A 191 12.89 -0.57 22.49
N ILE A 192 12.15 -1.50 21.90
CA ILE A 192 12.55 -2.91 21.73
C ILE A 192 12.71 -3.31 20.26
N GLY A 193 12.24 -2.48 19.32
CA GLY A 193 12.35 -2.75 17.90
C GLY A 193 11.39 -3.83 17.39
N GLU A 194 10.22 -3.96 18.03
CA GLU A 194 9.21 -4.97 17.72
C GLU A 194 7.89 -4.35 17.26
N PHE A 195 7.25 -5.01 16.28
CA PHE A 195 5.90 -4.65 15.84
C PHE A 195 4.87 -5.38 16.70
N ILE A 196 4.05 -4.64 17.44
CA ILE A 196 3.03 -5.18 18.34
C ILE A 196 1.66 -5.07 17.70
N LEU A 197 0.86 -6.12 17.76
CA LEU A 197 -0.52 -6.11 17.27
C LEU A 197 -1.35 -5.11 18.09
N THR A 198 -1.77 -4.01 17.45
CA THR A 198 -2.59 -2.96 18.09
C THR A 198 -3.98 -2.85 17.47
N ASN A 199 -4.16 -3.36 16.25
CA ASN A 199 -5.41 -3.25 15.49
C ASN A 199 -5.75 -4.61 14.86
N PRO A 200 -6.25 -5.57 15.64
CA PRO A 200 -6.65 -6.87 15.10
C PRO A 200 -7.89 -6.77 14.22
N ALA A 201 -7.95 -7.59 13.17
CA ALA A 201 -9.13 -7.78 12.31
C ALA A 201 -9.76 -6.46 11.82
N MET A 202 -8.94 -5.56 11.27
CA MET A 202 -9.36 -4.25 10.78
C MET A 202 -10.48 -4.39 9.74
N LYS A 203 -11.52 -3.56 9.88
CA LYS A 203 -12.63 -3.44 8.94
C LYS A 203 -12.89 -1.99 8.60
N VAL A 204 -13.13 -1.72 7.33
CA VAL A 204 -13.53 -0.38 6.89
C VAL A 204 -15.02 -0.16 7.20
N PRO A 205 -15.41 1.03 7.67
CA PRO A 205 -16.83 1.40 7.76
C PRO A 205 -17.54 1.25 6.42
N LYS A 206 -18.80 0.83 6.41
CA LYS A 206 -19.58 0.66 5.16
C LYS A 206 -19.79 1.98 4.40
N LYS A 207 -19.90 3.08 5.15
CA LYS A 207 -20.02 4.47 4.69
C LYS A 207 -19.24 5.38 5.62
N GLY A 208 -18.54 6.37 5.09
CA GLY A 208 -17.85 7.39 5.86
C GLY A 208 -18.42 8.78 5.69
N LYS A 209 -17.60 9.77 6.06
CA LYS A 209 -17.92 11.20 5.99
C LYS A 209 -16.76 12.03 5.46
N ILE A 210 -15.81 11.38 4.79
CA ILE A 210 -14.57 11.98 4.28
C ILE A 210 -14.42 11.62 2.82
N TYR A 211 -14.05 12.60 2.00
CA TYR A 211 -13.52 12.34 0.65
C TYR A 211 -12.09 12.86 0.55
N SER A 212 -11.25 12.11 -0.16
CA SER A 212 -9.83 12.39 -0.32
C SER A 212 -9.46 12.40 -1.80
N ILE A 213 -9.18 13.60 -2.32
CA ILE A 213 -8.80 13.85 -3.71
C ILE A 213 -8.02 15.16 -3.81
N ASN A 214 -7.10 15.24 -4.76
CA ASN A 214 -6.44 16.50 -5.12
C ASN A 214 -7.39 17.40 -5.93
N GLU A 215 -8.03 18.35 -5.25
CA GLU A 215 -8.93 19.33 -5.87
C GLU A 215 -8.25 20.33 -6.82
N GLY A 216 -6.92 20.43 -6.80
CA GLY A 216 -6.17 21.22 -7.78
C GLY A 216 -6.35 20.74 -9.22
N TYR A 217 -6.83 19.50 -9.42
CA TYR A 217 -7.14 18.95 -10.73
C TYR A 217 -8.59 19.18 -11.19
N ALA A 218 -9.38 20.02 -10.49
CA ALA A 218 -10.80 20.21 -10.78
C ALA A 218 -11.11 20.54 -12.26
N LYS A 219 -10.29 21.36 -12.91
CA LYS A 219 -10.45 21.71 -14.34
C LYS A 219 -10.26 20.52 -15.29
N LYS A 220 -9.58 19.47 -14.84
CA LYS A 220 -9.16 18.32 -15.65
C LYS A 220 -9.99 17.06 -15.37
N TRP A 221 -10.91 17.12 -14.43
CA TRP A 221 -11.77 15.99 -14.07
C TRP A 221 -12.83 15.74 -15.14
N SER A 222 -13.32 14.49 -15.16
CA SER A 222 -14.53 14.15 -15.88
C SER A 222 -15.76 14.79 -15.24
N LYS A 223 -16.90 14.72 -15.95
CA LYS A 223 -18.15 15.24 -15.43
C LYS A 223 -18.61 14.41 -14.23
N GLY A 224 -18.49 13.08 -14.29
CA GLY A 224 -18.86 12.18 -13.19
C GLY A 224 -18.15 12.50 -11.89
N ILE A 225 -16.83 12.76 -11.93
CA ILE A 225 -16.07 13.18 -10.74
C ILE A 225 -16.55 14.54 -10.22
N THR A 226 -16.73 15.50 -11.12
CA THR A 226 -17.17 16.86 -10.76
C THR A 226 -18.51 16.83 -10.04
N GLU A 227 -19.48 16.08 -10.57
CA GLU A 227 -20.82 15.92 -9.98
C GLU A 227 -20.77 15.15 -8.65
N TYR A 228 -19.94 14.11 -8.53
CA TYR A 228 -19.78 13.39 -7.26
C TYR A 228 -19.24 14.31 -6.16
N ILE A 229 -18.16 15.05 -6.43
CA ILE A 229 -17.57 16.00 -5.48
C ILE A 229 -18.55 17.11 -5.13
N TYR A 230 -19.29 17.64 -6.10
CA TYR A 230 -20.34 18.62 -5.85
C TYR A 230 -21.38 18.08 -4.86
N SER A 231 -21.86 16.84 -5.05
CA SER A 231 -22.82 16.20 -4.15
C SER A 231 -22.29 15.99 -2.72
N ARG A 232 -20.96 15.87 -2.54
CA ARG A 232 -20.34 15.73 -1.21
C ARG A 232 -20.19 17.07 -0.48
N LYS A 233 -20.02 18.16 -1.22
CA LYS A 233 -19.93 19.53 -0.68
C LYS A 233 -21.29 20.15 -0.41
N PHE A 234 -22.25 19.91 -1.30
CA PHE A 234 -23.59 20.48 -1.27
C PHE A 234 -24.65 19.37 -1.26
N PRO A 235 -24.67 18.53 -0.21
CA PRO A 235 -25.62 17.42 -0.16
C PRO A 235 -27.06 17.92 0.04
N GLU A 236 -28.00 17.30 -0.65
CA GLU A 236 -29.43 17.59 -0.52
C GLU A 236 -30.08 16.82 0.64
N GLY A 237 -31.31 17.20 1.00
CA GLY A 237 -32.13 16.46 1.96
C GLY A 237 -31.66 16.54 3.42
N GLY A 238 -31.01 17.65 3.81
CA GLY A 238 -30.59 17.89 5.19
C GLY A 238 -29.38 17.08 5.65
N LYS A 239 -28.70 16.37 4.74
CA LYS A 239 -27.45 15.65 5.03
C LYS A 239 -26.30 16.63 5.27
N SER A 240 -25.32 16.25 6.09
CA SER A 240 -24.11 17.05 6.29
C SER A 240 -23.10 16.85 5.16
N ALA A 241 -22.39 17.91 4.80
CA ALA A 241 -21.28 17.84 3.86
C ALA A 241 -20.17 16.91 4.39
N TYR A 242 -19.44 16.28 3.48
CA TYR A 242 -18.28 15.46 3.83
C TYR A 242 -17.09 16.37 4.14
N GLY A 243 -16.24 15.95 5.07
CA GLY A 243 -14.95 16.59 5.29
C GLY A 243 -13.99 16.28 4.14
N GLN A 244 -13.33 17.29 3.60
CA GLN A 244 -12.20 17.09 2.68
C GLN A 244 -10.93 16.81 3.49
N ARG A 245 -10.21 15.75 3.14
CA ARG A 245 -8.86 15.48 3.65
C ARG A 245 -8.00 14.98 2.51
N TYR A 246 -6.83 15.55 2.30
CA TYR A 246 -5.87 15.07 1.33
C TYR A 246 -4.47 15.36 1.84
N VAL A 247 -3.78 14.32 2.30
CA VAL A 247 -2.41 14.42 2.82
C VAL A 247 -1.42 14.52 1.65
N GLY A 248 -1.72 13.86 0.54
CA GLY A 248 -0.86 13.84 -0.64
C GLY A 248 0.16 12.69 -0.66
N SER A 249 0.08 11.77 0.29
CA SER A 249 0.78 10.47 0.29
C SER A 249 -0.29 9.38 0.32
N MET A 250 -0.25 8.44 -0.64
CA MET A 250 -1.31 7.44 -0.81
C MET A 250 -1.50 6.64 0.48
N VAL A 251 -0.43 6.13 1.07
CA VAL A 251 -0.42 5.34 2.30
C VAL A 251 -1.13 6.04 3.46
N ALA A 252 -0.93 7.35 3.63
CA ALA A 252 -1.53 8.12 4.72
C ALA A 252 -3.03 8.35 4.49
N ASP A 253 -3.42 8.65 3.25
CA ASP A 253 -4.82 8.85 2.88
C ASP A 253 -5.61 7.53 2.89
N VAL A 254 -5.04 6.43 2.40
CA VAL A 254 -5.64 5.10 2.46
C VAL A 254 -5.73 4.60 3.90
N HIS A 255 -4.68 4.77 4.73
CA HIS A 255 -4.72 4.34 6.13
C HIS A 255 -5.85 5.02 6.91
N ARG A 256 -6.01 6.35 6.74
CA ARG A 256 -7.15 7.08 7.30
C ARG A 256 -8.48 6.56 6.76
N THR A 257 -8.57 6.28 5.47
CA THR A 257 -9.79 5.74 4.84
C THR A 257 -10.14 4.37 5.40
N LEU A 258 -9.16 3.50 5.65
CA LEU A 258 -9.34 2.18 6.25
C LEU A 258 -9.93 2.28 7.66
N LEU A 259 -9.45 3.22 8.49
CA LEU A 259 -9.90 3.36 9.88
C LEU A 259 -11.19 4.16 10.02
N TYR A 260 -11.31 5.28 9.32
CA TYR A 260 -12.40 6.25 9.51
C TYR A 260 -13.51 6.13 8.45
N GLY A 261 -13.30 5.29 7.44
CA GLY A 261 -14.18 5.20 6.29
C GLY A 261 -14.11 6.43 5.40
N GLY A 262 -14.97 6.43 4.39
CA GLY A 262 -15.01 7.43 3.33
C GLY A 262 -14.34 6.91 2.08
N ILE A 263 -13.87 7.80 1.23
CA ILE A 263 -13.34 7.45 -0.08
C ILE A 263 -12.02 8.17 -0.39
N PHE A 264 -11.05 7.42 -0.89
CA PHE A 264 -9.85 7.93 -1.56
C PHE A 264 -10.01 7.79 -3.07
N MET A 265 -9.66 8.85 -3.80
CA MET A 265 -9.83 8.92 -5.24
C MET A 265 -8.58 9.52 -5.90
N TYR A 266 -8.07 8.80 -6.90
CA TYR A 266 -7.10 9.31 -7.86
C TYR A 266 -7.62 9.00 -9.27
N PRO A 267 -8.57 9.81 -9.78
CA PRO A 267 -9.19 9.55 -11.08
C PRO A 267 -8.22 9.81 -12.24
N ALA A 268 -8.62 9.39 -13.44
CA ALA A 268 -8.03 9.90 -14.67
C ALA A 268 -8.24 11.42 -14.77
N THR A 269 -7.29 12.11 -15.40
CA THR A 269 -7.41 13.53 -15.76
C THR A 269 -7.25 13.69 -17.27
N SER A 270 -7.66 14.84 -17.81
CA SER A 270 -7.53 15.13 -19.25
C SER A 270 -6.13 14.88 -19.83
N ASP A 271 -5.09 15.08 -19.03
CA ASP A 271 -3.67 14.89 -19.37
C ASP A 271 -3.06 13.57 -18.84
N ALA A 272 -3.80 12.79 -18.04
CA ALA A 272 -3.38 11.48 -17.53
C ALA A 272 -4.57 10.51 -17.57
N GLN A 273 -4.91 10.06 -18.78
CA GLN A 273 -6.09 9.22 -19.04
C GLN A 273 -6.02 7.84 -18.35
N ASN A 274 -4.81 7.34 -18.11
CA ASN A 274 -4.58 6.08 -17.38
C ASN A 274 -4.35 6.31 -15.87
N GLY A 275 -4.66 7.49 -15.33
CA GLY A 275 -4.34 7.85 -13.95
C GLY A 275 -2.85 8.05 -13.70
N LYS A 276 -2.49 8.31 -12.44
CA LYS A 276 -1.09 8.52 -12.02
C LYS A 276 -0.48 7.31 -11.31
N LEU A 277 -1.26 6.65 -10.45
CA LEU A 277 -0.80 5.58 -9.58
C LEU A 277 -0.59 4.27 -10.36
N ARG A 278 0.40 3.47 -9.94
CA ARG A 278 0.84 2.27 -10.63
C ARG A 278 0.15 1.03 -10.09
N LEU A 279 -0.18 0.14 -11.01
CA LEU A 279 -1.03 -1.00 -10.74
C LEU A 279 -0.39 -1.99 -9.78
N LEU A 280 0.86 -2.39 -10.03
CA LEU A 280 1.49 -3.53 -9.34
C LEU A 280 1.91 -3.25 -7.89
N TYR A 281 2.37 -2.04 -7.59
CA TYR A 281 2.99 -1.71 -6.31
C TYR A 281 2.28 -0.61 -5.52
N GLU A 282 1.28 0.06 -6.09
CA GLU A 282 0.43 1.02 -5.35
C GLU A 282 -1.03 0.52 -5.31
N CYS A 283 -1.68 0.40 -6.48
CA CYS A 283 -3.11 0.12 -6.57
C CYS A 283 -3.48 -1.30 -6.12
N ASN A 284 -2.80 -2.33 -6.60
CA ASN A 284 -3.09 -3.72 -6.25
C ASN A 284 -2.95 -3.97 -4.74
N PRO A 285 -1.82 -3.65 -4.08
CA PRO A 285 -1.67 -3.87 -2.64
C PRO A 285 -2.76 -3.17 -1.82
N MET A 286 -3.04 -1.90 -2.13
CA MET A 286 -4.06 -1.12 -1.40
C MET A 286 -5.48 -1.64 -1.65
N ALA A 287 -5.79 -2.07 -2.87
CA ALA A 287 -7.07 -2.69 -3.20
C ALA A 287 -7.26 -4.03 -2.47
N PHE A 288 -6.22 -4.86 -2.37
CA PHE A 288 -6.26 -6.14 -1.67
C PHE A 288 -6.52 -5.98 -0.17
N ILE A 289 -5.86 -5.00 0.45
CA ILE A 289 -6.12 -4.63 1.85
C ILE A 289 -7.56 -4.12 2.00
N MET A 290 -8.00 -3.21 1.14
CA MET A 290 -9.33 -2.60 1.24
C MET A 290 -10.46 -3.63 1.09
N GLU A 291 -10.37 -4.54 0.12
CA GLU A 291 -11.38 -5.57 -0.07
C GLU A 291 -11.40 -6.60 1.08
N ASN A 292 -10.24 -7.04 1.60
CA ASN A 292 -10.19 -7.93 2.76
C ASN A 292 -10.72 -7.25 4.05
N ALA A 293 -10.64 -5.92 4.12
CA ALA A 293 -11.25 -5.12 5.18
C ALA A 293 -12.77 -4.90 4.99
N GLY A 294 -13.38 -5.41 3.91
CA GLY A 294 -14.81 -5.26 3.61
C GLY A 294 -15.18 -3.99 2.84
N GLY A 295 -14.18 -3.30 2.28
CA GLY A 295 -14.36 -2.14 1.41
C GLY A 295 -14.49 -2.52 -0.06
N LEU A 296 -14.30 -1.51 -0.91
CA LEU A 296 -14.28 -1.69 -2.35
C LEU A 296 -13.12 -0.90 -2.96
N ALA A 297 -12.52 -1.42 -4.02
CA ALA A 297 -11.51 -0.73 -4.81
C ALA A 297 -11.76 -0.95 -6.31
N SER A 298 -12.00 0.13 -7.04
CA SER A 298 -12.40 0.13 -8.45
C SER A 298 -11.53 1.07 -9.27
N HIS A 299 -11.34 0.75 -10.55
CA HIS A 299 -10.69 1.64 -11.52
C HIS A 299 -11.70 2.48 -12.33
N GLY A 300 -12.95 2.56 -11.86
CA GLY A 300 -14.04 3.28 -12.52
C GLY A 300 -14.96 2.38 -13.35
N LYS A 301 -14.40 1.32 -13.97
CA LYS A 301 -15.16 0.39 -14.84
C LYS A 301 -15.27 -1.03 -14.27
N GLY A 302 -14.45 -1.38 -13.28
CA GLY A 302 -14.40 -2.70 -12.68
C GLY A 302 -13.43 -2.75 -11.48
N PRO A 303 -13.30 -3.91 -10.81
CA PRO A 303 -12.43 -4.07 -9.66
C PRO A 303 -10.95 -3.94 -10.03
N ILE A 304 -10.16 -3.26 -9.19
CA ILE A 304 -8.71 -3.08 -9.42
C ILE A 304 -7.99 -4.43 -9.52
N LEU A 305 -8.34 -5.37 -8.64
CA LEU A 305 -7.64 -6.65 -8.52
C LEU A 305 -7.85 -7.58 -9.72
N ASP A 306 -8.85 -7.31 -10.55
CA ASP A 306 -9.19 -8.11 -11.73
C ASP A 306 -8.46 -7.62 -13.00
N ILE A 307 -7.77 -6.47 -12.95
CA ILE A 307 -6.98 -5.97 -14.06
C ILE A 307 -5.79 -6.91 -14.30
N HIS A 308 -5.67 -7.40 -15.53
CA HIS A 308 -4.48 -8.13 -15.96
C HIS A 308 -3.39 -7.13 -16.39
N PRO A 309 -2.24 -7.04 -15.69
CA PRO A 309 -1.19 -6.08 -16.03
C PRO A 309 -0.57 -6.39 -17.39
N THR A 310 -0.30 -5.36 -18.19
CA THR A 310 0.41 -5.49 -19.48
C THR A 310 1.86 -5.06 -19.40
N THR A 311 2.19 -4.18 -18.44
CA THR A 311 3.56 -3.74 -18.15
C THR A 311 3.76 -3.60 -16.64
N ILE A 312 5.01 -3.71 -16.17
CA ILE A 312 5.32 -3.65 -14.74
C ILE A 312 5.07 -2.27 -14.12
N HIS A 313 5.08 -1.21 -14.94
CA HIS A 313 4.81 0.18 -14.53
C HIS A 313 3.46 0.71 -15.04
N GLN A 314 2.51 -0.18 -15.37
CA GLN A 314 1.18 0.22 -15.83
C GLN A 314 0.50 1.12 -14.80
N ARG A 315 -0.06 2.26 -15.24
CA ARG A 315 -0.87 3.16 -14.41
C ARG A 315 -2.35 2.82 -14.49
N THR A 316 -3.09 3.13 -13.44
CA THR A 316 -4.56 3.03 -13.43
C THR A 316 -5.20 4.11 -12.56
N PRO A 317 -6.38 4.64 -12.92
CA PRO A 317 -7.23 5.36 -11.97
C PRO A 317 -7.63 4.44 -10.82
N ILE A 318 -7.89 5.03 -9.64
CA ILE A 318 -8.36 4.27 -8.49
C ILE A 318 -9.37 5.04 -7.64
N PHE A 319 -10.39 4.31 -7.19
CA PHE A 319 -11.43 4.72 -6.24
C PHE A 319 -11.52 3.63 -5.19
N LEU A 320 -11.18 3.93 -3.94
CA LEU A 320 -11.17 2.93 -2.87
C LEU A 320 -11.68 3.46 -1.55
N GLY A 321 -12.26 2.60 -0.73
CA GLY A 321 -12.69 2.92 0.63
C GLY A 321 -13.96 2.20 1.05
N SER A 322 -14.79 2.92 1.81
CA SER A 322 -16.12 2.51 2.22
C SER A 322 -16.97 2.09 1.03
N LYS A 323 -17.52 0.87 1.08
CA LYS A 323 -18.24 0.25 -0.04
C LYS A 323 -19.33 1.16 -0.62
N GLU A 324 -20.17 1.73 0.23
CA GLU A 324 -21.28 2.58 -0.23
C GLU A 324 -20.79 3.87 -0.90
N ASP A 325 -19.70 4.48 -0.39
CA ASP A 325 -19.17 5.72 -0.96
C ASP A 325 -18.54 5.48 -2.33
N VAL A 326 -17.85 4.34 -2.50
CA VAL A 326 -17.27 3.95 -3.79
C VAL A 326 -18.38 3.59 -4.79
N GLU A 327 -19.38 2.79 -4.39
CA GLU A 327 -20.52 2.45 -5.26
C GLU A 327 -21.27 3.72 -5.71
N GLU A 328 -21.51 4.68 -4.81
CA GLU A 328 -22.06 5.98 -5.18
C GLU A 328 -21.17 6.67 -6.22
N CYS A 329 -19.85 6.77 -5.99
CA CYS A 329 -18.92 7.39 -6.94
C CYS A 329 -18.97 6.73 -8.33
N ILE A 330 -18.93 5.39 -8.38
CA ILE A 330 -19.04 4.64 -9.64
C ILE A 330 -20.38 4.91 -10.34
N GLY A 331 -21.48 5.03 -9.59
CA GLY A 331 -22.78 5.40 -10.16
C GLY A 331 -22.79 6.79 -10.82
N PHE A 332 -22.06 7.76 -10.26
CA PHE A 332 -21.86 9.06 -10.91
C PHE A 332 -21.02 8.94 -12.19
N LEU A 333 -19.94 8.17 -12.17
CA LEU A 333 -19.13 7.93 -13.37
C LEU A 333 -19.96 7.32 -14.50
N GLN A 334 -20.72 6.25 -14.21
CA GLN A 334 -21.58 5.58 -15.21
C GLN A 334 -22.68 6.47 -15.78
N LYS A 335 -23.16 7.45 -14.99
CA LYS A 335 -24.24 8.34 -15.43
C LYS A 335 -23.75 9.49 -16.30
N TYR A 336 -22.52 9.96 -16.09
CA TYR A 336 -22.05 11.24 -16.64
C TYR A 336 -20.84 11.13 -17.58
N ASP A 337 -20.14 10.00 -17.61
CA ASP A 337 -18.96 9.73 -18.45
C ASP A 337 -19.23 8.61 -19.46
#